data_AF-A0AAV3B7G0-F1
#
_entry.id   AF-A0AAV3B7G0-F1
#
_cell.length_a   1.000
_cell.length_b   1.000
_cell.length_c   1.000
_cell.angle_alpha   90.00
_cell.angle_beta   90.00
_cell.angle_gamma   90.00
#
_symmetry.space_group_name_H-M   'P 1'
#
loop_
_entity.id
_entity.type
_entity.pdbx_description
1 polymer ?
#
loop_
_entity_poly.entity_id
_entity_poly.type
_entity_poly.pdbx_seq_one_letter_code
_entity_poly.pdbx_strand_id
1 'polypeptide(L)'
;WTGSFYNLKSSSKSFAVNSSAVGYIVVLLASCFVPVYAGFNAVNYKGEKWFDGGFTNALPILPTGRTVTVSPFCGRQNICPNDKEQMEMYFKIANQDMMLSAANFQRLGHALFPPSQEKMESVFQDGFKDAVNFLESENWYE
;
A
#
# COMPACT_ATOMS: atom_id res chain seq x y z
N TRP A 1 3.78 0.51 4.20
CA TRP A 1 2.49 1.23 4.25
C TRP A 1 2.76 2.67 4.65
N THR A 2 2.89 3.58 3.68
CA THR A 2 3.00 5.02 3.98
C THR A 2 1.59 5.52 4.23
N GLY A 3 1.19 5.64 5.50
CA GLY A 3 -0.11 6.18 5.90
C GLY A 3 -0.29 7.56 5.31
N SER A 4 -0.99 7.63 4.18
CA SER A 4 -1.15 8.83 3.40
C SER A 4 -2.64 9.05 3.16
N PHE A 5 -3.07 10.30 3.29
CA PHE A 5 -4.48 10.65 3.43
C PHE A 5 -4.82 11.64 2.33
N TYR A 6 -5.96 11.42 1.68
CA TYR A 6 -6.43 12.29 0.61
C TYR A 6 -7.53 13.23 1.14
N ASN A 7 -7.33 14.54 0.96
CA ASN A 7 -8.32 15.55 1.28
C ASN A 7 -9.20 15.84 0.06
N LEU A 8 -10.51 15.64 0.20
CA LEU A 8 -11.49 15.85 -0.88
C LEU A 8 -11.68 17.32 -1.28
N LYS A 9 -11.48 18.25 -0.35
CA LYS A 9 -11.77 19.67 -0.54
C LYS A 9 -10.61 20.41 -1.20
N SER A 10 -9.39 20.02 -0.88
CA SER A 10 -8.17 20.61 -1.44
C SER A 10 -7.53 19.77 -2.55
N SER A 11 -8.06 18.58 -2.84
CA SER A 11 -7.47 17.59 -3.76
C SER A 11 -5.98 17.34 -3.48
N SER A 12 -5.59 17.41 -2.20
CA SER A 12 -4.19 17.40 -1.79
C SER A 12 -3.90 16.21 -0.87
N LYS A 13 -2.71 15.65 -1.07
CA LYS A 13 -2.21 14.52 -0.28
C LYS A 13 -1.38 15.08 0.87
N SER A 14 -1.73 14.69 2.09
CA SER A 14 -1.00 15.12 3.29
C SER A 14 -0.32 13.93 3.98
N PHE A 15 0.81 14.19 4.60
CA PHE A 15 1.52 13.25 5.46
C PHE A 15 1.38 13.71 6.92
N ALA A 16 1.17 12.77 7.84
CA ALA A 16 1.06 13.08 9.26
C ALA A 16 2.42 13.49 9.81
N VAL A 17 2.73 14.79 9.84
CA VAL A 17 3.94 15.31 10.49
C VAL A 17 3.52 16.04 11.76
N ASN A 18 3.98 15.54 12.91
CA ASN A 18 3.85 16.17 14.23
C ASN A 18 2.40 16.34 14.74
N SER A 19 1.72 15.23 15.06
CA SER A 19 0.36 15.24 15.66
C SER A 19 0.39 14.89 17.16
N SER A 20 -0.64 15.25 17.92
CA SER A 20 -0.86 14.65 19.25
C SER A 20 -1.23 13.16 19.11
N ALA A 21 -1.11 12.34 20.15
CA ALA A 21 -1.44 10.91 20.10
C ALA A 21 -2.86 10.64 19.53
N VAL A 22 -3.84 11.47 19.90
CA VAL A 22 -5.21 11.41 19.36
C VAL A 22 -5.26 11.78 17.89
N GLY A 23 -4.48 12.79 17.48
CA GLY A 23 -4.34 13.17 16.08
C GLY A 23 -3.77 12.03 15.23
N TYR A 24 -2.78 11.29 15.73
CA TYR A 24 -2.22 10.14 15.01
C TYR A 24 -3.24 9.02 14.78
N ILE A 25 -4.08 8.70 15.78
CA ILE A 25 -5.09 7.65 15.66
C ILE A 25 -6.14 8.03 14.60
N VAL A 26 -6.67 9.26 14.66
CA VAL A 26 -7.68 9.74 13.70
C VAL A 26 -7.11 9.76 12.29
N VAL A 27 -5.86 10.18 12.18
CA VAL A 27 -5.15 10.21 10.91
C VAL A 27 -5.01 8.76 10.40
N LEU A 28 -4.43 7.83 11.15
CA LEU A 28 -4.34 6.41 10.77
C LEU A 28 -5.68 5.79 10.34
N LEU A 29 -6.76 6.08 11.07
CA LEU A 29 -8.12 5.66 10.70
C LEU A 29 -8.53 6.18 9.33
N ALA A 30 -8.22 7.43 9.01
CA ALA A 30 -8.49 7.99 7.70
C ALA A 30 -7.69 7.30 6.58
N SER A 31 -6.44 6.88 6.82
CA SER A 31 -5.65 6.15 5.79
C SER A 31 -6.09 4.71 5.61
N CYS A 32 -6.84 4.13 6.55
CA CYS A 32 -7.40 2.79 6.37
C CYS A 32 -8.84 2.85 5.83
N PHE A 33 -9.41 4.04 5.65
CA PHE A 33 -10.79 4.19 5.22
C PHE A 33 -10.90 4.01 3.70
N VAL A 34 -10.93 2.75 3.28
CA VAL A 34 -11.16 2.32 1.89
C VAL A 34 -12.63 2.64 1.55
N PRO A 35 -12.90 3.63 0.67
CA PRO A 35 -14.28 3.95 0.26
C PRO A 35 -14.94 2.71 -0.34
N VAL A 36 -16.27 2.59 -0.19
CA VAL A 36 -17.08 1.41 -0.57
C VAL A 36 -16.96 0.24 0.41
N TYR A 37 -15.79 -0.04 0.99
CA TYR A 37 -15.63 -1.10 2.00
C TYR A 37 -16.02 -0.62 3.40
N ALA A 38 -15.51 0.53 3.84
CA ALA A 38 -15.79 1.10 5.16
C ALA A 38 -17.03 2.03 5.19
N GLY A 39 -17.76 2.12 4.06
CA GLY A 39 -18.89 3.02 3.84
C GLY A 39 -18.52 4.27 3.03
N PHE A 40 -19.45 5.23 2.95
CA PHE A 40 -19.27 6.49 2.20
C PHE A 40 -18.96 7.69 3.11
N ASN A 41 -18.99 7.50 4.43
CA ASN A 41 -18.81 8.56 5.41
C ASN A 41 -17.33 8.74 5.74
N ALA A 42 -16.67 9.66 5.02
CA ALA A 42 -15.28 10.05 5.25
C ALA A 42 -14.98 10.42 6.72
N VAL A 43 -13.74 10.20 7.16
CA VAL A 43 -13.28 10.61 8.49
C VAL A 43 -13.16 12.13 8.53
N ASN A 44 -13.82 12.77 9.50
CA ASN A 44 -13.69 14.21 9.72
C ASN A 44 -12.51 14.49 10.66
N TYR A 45 -11.52 15.24 10.19
CA TYR A 45 -10.42 15.72 11.00
C TYR A 45 -10.11 17.17 10.66
N LYS A 46 -10.05 18.03 11.69
CA LYS A 46 -9.82 19.49 11.57
C LYS A 46 -10.78 20.21 10.58
N GLY A 47 -12.03 19.75 10.51
CA GLY A 47 -13.06 20.36 9.64
C GLY A 47 -12.99 19.94 8.17
N GLU A 48 -12.15 18.95 7.85
CA GLU A 48 -12.00 18.42 6.49
C GLU A 48 -12.30 16.91 6.48
N LYS A 49 -12.74 16.43 5.31
CA LYS A 49 -13.08 15.02 5.06
C LYS A 49 -11.90 14.29 4.42
N TRP A 50 -11.55 13.16 5.00
CA TRP A 50 -10.38 12.37 4.63
C TRP A 50 -10.77 10.94 4.26
N PHE A 51 -10.14 10.44 3.20
CA PHE A 51 -10.23 9.05 2.74
C PHE A 51 -8.83 8.42 2.67
N ASP A 52 -8.81 7.09 2.53
CA ASP A 52 -7.58 6.36 2.25
C ASP A 52 -6.89 6.89 0.97
N GLY A 53 -5.63 7.30 1.11
CA GLY A 53 -4.79 7.75 0.01
C GLY A 53 -4.24 6.62 -0.86
N GLY A 54 -4.49 5.35 -0.48
CA GLY A 54 -4.14 4.14 -1.20
C GLY A 54 -4.76 4.04 -2.60
N PHE A 55 -5.89 4.71 -2.87
CA PHE A 55 -6.46 4.81 -4.21
C PHE A 55 -5.83 5.90 -5.08
N THR A 56 -5.12 6.86 -4.49
CA THR A 56 -4.55 8.00 -5.23
C THR A 56 -3.06 7.79 -5.48
N ASN A 57 -2.29 7.41 -4.45
CA ASN A 57 -0.86 7.15 -4.56
C ASN A 57 -0.40 6.25 -3.40
N ALA A 58 -0.30 4.94 -3.62
CA ALA A 58 0.13 3.96 -2.63
C ALA A 58 1.67 3.90 -2.45
N LEU A 59 2.45 4.44 -3.39
CA LEU A 59 3.92 4.49 -3.34
C LEU A 59 4.45 5.92 -3.55
N PRO A 60 4.44 6.76 -2.51
CA PRO A 60 5.07 8.07 -2.59
C PRO A 60 6.59 7.91 -2.67
N ILE A 61 7.17 8.33 -3.79
CA ILE A 61 8.63 8.41 -3.98
C ILE A 61 9.08 9.74 -3.40
N LEU A 62 10.04 9.70 -2.46
CA LEU A 62 10.58 10.93 -1.87
C LEU A 62 11.48 11.65 -2.89
N PRO A 63 11.47 13.00 -2.93
CA PRO A 63 12.26 13.77 -3.89
C PRO A 63 13.78 13.68 -3.64
N THR A 64 14.19 13.18 -2.48
CA THR A 64 15.60 13.02 -2.09
C THR A 64 15.80 11.66 -1.43
N GLY A 65 16.98 11.07 -1.65
CA GLY A 65 17.35 9.75 -1.11
C GLY A 65 16.83 8.57 -1.94
N ARG A 66 17.27 7.35 -1.57
CA ARG A 66 16.80 6.11 -2.17
C ARG A 66 15.50 5.68 -1.48
N THR A 67 14.40 5.62 -2.23
CA THR A 67 13.13 5.10 -1.72
C THR A 67 13.02 3.62 -2.04
N VAL A 68 12.91 2.77 -1.00
CA VAL A 68 12.59 1.35 -1.16
C VAL A 68 11.07 1.20 -1.27
N THR A 69 10.60 0.63 -2.36
CA THR A 69 9.17 0.40 -2.61
C THR A 69 8.76 -1.01 -2.25
N VAL A 70 7.64 -1.14 -1.52
CA VAL A 70 7.10 -2.43 -1.08
C VAL A 70 5.67 -2.58 -1.57
N SER A 71 5.36 -3.67 -2.25
CA SER A 71 4.03 -3.95 -2.79
C SER A 71 3.60 -5.37 -2.50
N PRO A 72 2.34 -5.59 -2.07
CA PRO A 72 1.79 -6.94 -1.94
C PRO A 72 1.46 -7.57 -3.30
N PHE A 73 1.59 -6.83 -4.40
CA PHE A 73 1.31 -7.27 -5.76
C PHE A 73 2.60 -7.44 -6.54
N CYS A 74 2.68 -8.49 -7.37
CA CYS A 74 3.79 -8.68 -8.29
C CYS A 74 3.84 -7.51 -9.29
N GLY A 75 5.01 -6.94 -9.50
CA GLY A 75 5.16 -5.70 -10.24
C GLY A 75 6.60 -5.26 -10.37
N ARG A 76 6.81 -3.94 -10.53
CA ARG A 76 8.13 -3.33 -10.69
C ARG A 76 8.70 -2.74 -9.39
N GLN A 77 8.19 -3.20 -8.24
CA GLN A 77 8.60 -2.68 -6.94
C GLN A 77 9.85 -3.42 -6.43
N ASN A 78 10.56 -2.81 -5.47
CA ASN A 78 11.79 -3.39 -4.94
C ASN A 78 11.54 -4.68 -4.14
N ILE A 79 10.49 -4.67 -3.34
CA ILE A 79 10.03 -5.82 -2.55
C ILE A 79 8.60 -6.13 -2.99
N CYS A 80 8.43 -7.21 -3.73
CA CYS A 80 7.13 -7.72 -4.16
C CYS A 80 7.22 -9.20 -4.54
N PRO A 81 6.08 -9.91 -4.59
CA PRO A 81 6.04 -11.30 -5.06
C PRO A 81 6.63 -11.43 -6.47
N ASN A 82 7.39 -12.50 -6.72
CA ASN A 82 7.96 -12.79 -8.03
C ASN A 82 7.17 -13.94 -8.71
N ASP A 83 6.12 -13.57 -9.44
CA ASP A 83 5.34 -14.54 -10.22
C ASP A 83 6.05 -14.81 -11.55
N LYS A 84 6.32 -16.08 -11.85
CA LYS A 84 6.89 -16.50 -13.14
C LYS A 84 5.79 -16.52 -14.21
N GLU A 85 5.55 -15.38 -14.84
CA GLU A 85 4.55 -15.22 -15.90
C GLU A 85 5.23 -15.13 -17.28
N GLN A 86 4.61 -15.71 -18.31
CA GLN A 86 5.17 -15.73 -19.67
C GLN A 86 4.98 -14.41 -20.42
N MET A 87 4.08 -13.54 -19.95
CA MET A 87 3.81 -12.23 -20.53
C MET A 87 3.86 -11.13 -19.46
N GLU A 88 4.80 -10.21 -19.61
CA GLU A 88 4.99 -9.07 -18.71
C GLU A 88 4.12 -7.87 -19.11
N MET A 89 2.80 -7.99 -18.94
CA MET A 89 1.90 -6.84 -19.10
C MET A 89 1.63 -6.17 -17.75
N TYR A 90 1.71 -4.85 -17.68
CA TYR A 90 1.53 -4.08 -16.45
C TYR A 90 0.43 -3.02 -16.59
N PHE A 91 -0.26 -2.75 -15.50
CA PHE A 91 -1.22 -1.66 -15.36
C PHE A 91 -0.90 -0.84 -14.11
N LYS A 92 -1.19 0.45 -14.18
CA LYS A 92 -0.87 1.39 -13.10
C LYS A 92 -2.12 1.74 -12.31
N ILE A 93 -2.16 1.36 -11.04
CA ILE A 93 -3.20 1.78 -10.08
C ILE A 93 -2.51 2.48 -8.92
N ALA A 94 -2.99 3.68 -8.57
CA ALA A 94 -2.49 4.44 -7.42
C ALA A 94 -0.95 4.52 -7.34
N ASN A 95 -0.28 4.77 -8.47
CA ASN A 95 1.18 4.82 -8.57
C ASN A 95 1.93 3.50 -8.26
N GLN A 96 1.25 2.36 -8.33
CA GLN A 96 1.85 1.03 -8.34
C GLN A 96 1.74 0.44 -9.74
N ASP A 97 2.87 -0.04 -10.28
CA ASP A 97 2.88 -0.84 -11.51
C ASP A 97 2.62 -2.30 -11.13
N MET A 98 1.39 -2.76 -11.32
CA MET A 98 0.94 -4.11 -11.02
C MET A 98 0.96 -4.95 -12.30
N MET A 99 1.45 -6.18 -12.22
CA MET A 99 1.40 -7.11 -13.35
C MET A 99 -0.02 -7.64 -13.56
N LEU A 100 -0.47 -7.77 -14.80
CA LEU A 100 -1.72 -8.42 -15.17
C LEU A 100 -1.56 -9.94 -15.04
N SER A 101 -1.78 -10.47 -13.83
CA SER A 101 -1.79 -11.90 -13.56
C SER A 101 -3.03 -12.31 -12.78
N ALA A 102 -3.48 -13.56 -12.98
CA ALA A 102 -4.53 -14.15 -12.15
C ALA A 102 -4.15 -14.13 -10.66
N ALA A 103 -2.86 -14.32 -10.36
CA ALA A 103 -2.33 -14.22 -9.01
C ALA A 103 -2.53 -12.82 -8.41
N ASN A 104 -2.26 -11.74 -9.16
CA ASN A 104 -2.49 -10.37 -8.69
C ASN A 104 -3.97 -10.03 -8.52
N PHE A 105 -4.86 -10.54 -9.37
CA PHE A 105 -6.30 -10.40 -9.16
C PHE A 105 -6.76 -11.12 -7.88
N GLN A 106 -6.24 -12.32 -7.62
CA GLN A 106 -6.51 -13.03 -6.37
C GLN A 106 -5.99 -12.25 -5.15
N ARG A 107 -4.78 -11.69 -5.22
CA ARG A 107 -4.22 -10.84 -4.16
C ARG A 107 -5.04 -9.57 -3.94
N LEU A 108 -5.59 -8.97 -5.00
CA LEU A 108 -6.47 -7.81 -4.90
C LEU A 108 -7.78 -8.17 -4.19
N GLY A 109 -8.33 -9.34 -4.51
CA GLY A 109 -9.47 -9.91 -3.79
C GLY A 109 -9.18 -10.08 -2.31
N HIS A 110 -8.04 -10.68 -1.94
CA HIS A 110 -7.61 -10.88 -0.55
C HIS A 110 -7.31 -9.57 0.20
N ALA A 111 -6.87 -8.52 -0.52
CA ALA A 111 -6.65 -7.20 0.06
C ALA A 111 -7.98 -6.50 0.43
N LEU A 112 -9.05 -6.75 -0.34
CA LEU A 112 -10.39 -6.22 -0.07
C LEU A 112 -11.16 -7.09 0.93
N PHE A 113 -10.99 -8.41 0.85
CA PHE A 113 -11.69 -9.38 1.68
C PHE A 113 -10.66 -10.27 2.37
N PRO A 114 -10.46 -10.08 3.69
CA PRO A 114 -9.46 -10.83 4.44
C PRO A 114 -9.62 -12.35 4.21
N PRO A 115 -8.56 -13.07 3.79
CA PRO A 115 -8.63 -14.50 3.58
C PRO A 115 -8.57 -15.25 4.91
N SER A 116 -8.53 -16.59 4.87
CA SER A 116 -8.36 -17.41 6.08
C SER A 116 -7.07 -17.04 6.83
N GLN A 117 -7.04 -17.30 8.14
CA GLN A 117 -5.85 -17.05 8.96
C GLN A 117 -4.60 -17.74 8.41
N GLU A 118 -4.72 -19.01 8.01
CA GLU A 118 -3.64 -19.76 7.37
C GLU A 118 -3.10 -19.04 6.12
N LYS A 119 -3.99 -18.45 5.32
CA LYS A 119 -3.58 -17.71 4.12
C LYS A 119 -2.92 -16.38 4.48
N MET A 120 -3.39 -15.69 5.52
CA MET A 120 -2.73 -14.48 6.01
C MET A 120 -1.32 -14.77 6.52
N GLU A 121 -1.12 -15.87 7.24
CA GLU A 121 0.20 -16.33 7.69
C GLU A 121 1.12 -16.64 6.51
N SER A 122 0.61 -17.32 5.47
CA SER A 122 1.36 -17.53 4.22
C SER A 122 1.78 -16.20 3.57
N VAL A 123 0.87 -15.23 3.45
CA VAL A 123 1.19 -13.91 2.86
C VAL A 123 2.25 -13.17 3.68
N PHE A 124 2.21 -13.28 5.01
CA PHE A 124 3.22 -12.69 5.88
C PHE A 124 4.61 -13.32 5.65
N GLN A 125 4.68 -14.65 5.58
CA GLN A 125 5.95 -15.36 5.32
C GLN A 125 6.51 -15.05 3.94
N ASP A 126 5.64 -14.96 2.92
CA ASP A 126 6.03 -14.58 1.56
C ASP A 126 6.64 -13.16 1.54
N GLY A 127 5.98 -12.19 2.18
CA GLY A 127 6.49 -10.83 2.27
C GLY A 127 7.81 -10.70 3.06
N PHE A 128 7.99 -11.50 4.10
CA PHE A 128 9.27 -11.59 4.82
C PHE A 128 10.37 -12.10 3.90
N LYS A 129 10.12 -13.18 3.17
CA LYS A 129 11.07 -13.76 2.22
C LYS A 129 11.42 -12.78 1.09
N ASP A 130 10.44 -12.08 0.53
CA ASP A 130 10.67 -11.08 -0.51
C ASP A 130 11.59 -9.94 0.01
N ALA A 131 11.41 -9.53 1.26
CA ALA A 131 12.26 -8.52 1.88
C ALA A 131 13.69 -9.03 2.10
N VAL A 132 13.87 -10.25 2.58
CA VAL A 132 15.20 -10.87 2.75
C VAL A 132 15.92 -10.97 1.40
N ASN A 133 15.24 -11.50 0.37
CA ASN A 133 15.84 -11.62 -0.98
C ASN A 133 16.29 -10.26 -1.52
N PHE A 134 15.49 -9.20 -1.30
CA PHE A 134 15.88 -7.85 -1.70
C PHE A 134 17.13 -7.37 -0.96
N LEU A 135 17.17 -7.52 0.38
CA LEU A 135 18.32 -7.13 1.19
C LEU A 135 19.60 -7.88 0.79
N GLU A 136 19.50 -9.19 0.53
CA GLU A 136 20.62 -10.00 0.02
C GLU A 136 21.09 -9.50 -1.35
N SER A 137 20.16 -9.23 -2.28
CA SER A 137 20.50 -8.73 -3.62
C SER A 137 21.18 -7.36 -3.64
N GLU A 138 20.94 -6.55 -2.60
CA GLU A 138 21.54 -5.22 -2.41
C GLU A 138 22.81 -5.25 -1.55
N ASN A 139 23.23 -6.42 -1.06
CA ASN A 139 24.30 -6.59 -0.06
C ASN A 139 24.05 -5.79 1.23
N TRP A 140 22.79 -5.71 1.66
CA TRP A 140 22.39 -5.04 2.92
C TRP A 140 22.11 -6.04 4.05
N TYR A 141 22.27 -7.33 3.77
CA TYR A 141 22.17 -8.40 4.75
C TYR A 141 23.59 -8.68 5.29
N GLU A 142 23.84 -8.33 6.55
CA GLU A 142 25.09 -8.67 7.27
C GLU A 142 25.06 -10.11 7.82
#